data_AF-A0AAD0UKH9-F1
#
_entry.id   AF-A0AAD0UKH9-F1
#
_cell.length_a   1.000
_cell.length_b   1.000
_cell.length_c   1.000
_cell.angle_alpha   90.00
_cell.angle_beta   90.00
_cell.angle_gamma   90.00
#
_symmetry.space_group_name_H-M   'P 1'
#
loop_
_entity.id
_entity.type
_entity.pdbx_description
1 polymer ?
#
loop_
_entity_poly.entity_id
_entity_poly.type
_entity_poly.pdbx_seq_one_letter_code
_entity_poly.pdbx_strand_id
1 'polypeptide(L)'
;MTVSSDKIESRKVFFRDSYCKKTMIRLFLFVTFWNCKANSATEQEILRYAAHLGETKCECEKIERKEGADSEDLSVCLNLLEDAQRKYGIHVRKLPALSSKAELLVQRSYAKKCPR
;
A
#
# COMPACT_ATOMS: atom_id res chain seq x y z
N MET A 1 -23.03 -2.44 28.23
CA MET A 1 -22.22 -1.38 27.57
C MET A 1 -20.79 -1.52 28.03
N THR A 2 -19.94 -2.14 27.22
CA THR A 2 -18.47 -2.05 27.33
C THR A 2 -17.91 -2.40 25.96
N VAL A 3 -17.69 -1.37 25.15
CA VAL A 3 -16.99 -1.47 23.85
C VAL A 3 -15.53 -1.74 24.19
N SER A 4 -15.09 -2.97 23.96
CA SER A 4 -13.69 -3.36 24.11
C SER A 4 -12.92 -2.71 22.97
N SER A 5 -12.13 -1.70 23.30
CA SER A 5 -11.12 -1.10 22.44
C SER A 5 -10.01 -2.12 22.19
N ASP A 6 -10.27 -3.07 21.28
CA ASP A 6 -9.24 -3.98 20.80
C ASP A 6 -8.30 -3.23 19.86
N LYS A 7 -7.15 -2.90 20.45
CA LYS A 7 -5.85 -2.68 19.83
C LYS A 7 -5.85 -2.92 18.33
N ILE A 8 -5.85 -1.81 17.59
CA ILE A 8 -5.31 -1.75 16.24
C ILE A 8 -3.81 -2.02 16.39
N GLU A 9 -3.47 -3.30 16.47
CA GLU A 9 -2.11 -3.80 16.36
C GLU A 9 -1.65 -3.39 14.96
N SER A 10 -0.98 -2.24 14.91
CA SER A 10 -0.21 -1.79 13.76
C SER A 10 0.83 -2.87 13.47
N ARG A 11 0.43 -3.89 12.70
CA ARG A 11 1.34 -4.73 11.95
C ARG A 11 2.12 -3.76 11.09
N LYS A 12 3.32 -3.44 11.57
CA LYS A 12 4.37 -2.78 10.79
C LYS A 12 4.49 -3.61 9.53
N VAL A 13 3.85 -3.16 8.46
CA VAL A 13 4.14 -3.62 7.11
C VAL A 13 5.59 -3.23 6.93
N PHE A 14 6.47 -4.20 7.16
CA PHE A 14 7.89 -4.10 6.93
C PHE A 14 8.03 -3.87 5.43
N PHE A 15 7.97 -2.60 5.02
CA PHE A 15 8.39 -2.19 3.71
C PHE A 15 9.86 -2.55 3.67
N ARG A 16 10.16 -3.63 2.96
CA ARG A 16 11.52 -4.11 2.79
C ARG A 16 12.29 -3.00 2.08
N ASP A 17 13.01 -2.25 2.89
CA ASP A 17 13.96 -1.24 2.51
C ASP A 17 14.92 -1.77 1.45
N SER A 18 15.32 -0.86 0.57
CA SER A 18 16.54 -0.96 -0.24
C SER A 18 16.67 -2.15 -1.17
N TYR A 19 16.24 -1.97 -2.42
CA TYR A 19 16.89 -2.67 -3.55
C TYR A 19 18.19 -1.92 -3.93
N CYS A 20 19.17 -1.86 -3.03
CA CYS A 20 20.56 -1.72 -3.45
C CYS A 20 21.00 -3.09 -3.95
N LYS A 21 20.94 -3.30 -5.27
CA LYS A 21 21.48 -4.51 -5.90
C LYS A 21 22.95 -4.64 -5.52
N LYS A 22 23.24 -5.69 -4.75
CA LYS A 22 24.57 -6.10 -4.31
C LYS A 22 25.34 -6.64 -5.52
N THR A 23 25.97 -5.77 -6.30
CA THR A 23 27.01 -6.19 -7.25
C THR A 23 28.28 -6.43 -6.46
N MET A 24 28.54 -7.71 -6.16
CA MET A 24 29.88 -8.17 -5.81
C MET A 24 30.77 -8.03 -7.04
N ILE A 25 31.56 -6.96 -7.13
CA ILE A 25 32.87 -6.98 -7.80
C ILE A 25 33.85 -6.17 -6.94
N ARG A 26 34.99 -6.82 -6.73
CA ARG A 26 36.12 -6.47 -5.88
C ARG A 26 37.00 -5.42 -6.58
N LEU A 27 37.62 -4.56 -5.77
CA LEU A 27 38.72 -3.63 -6.07
C LEU A 27 38.41 -2.27 -6.72
N PHE A 28 39.08 -1.26 -6.14
CA PHE A 28 39.33 0.12 -6.55
C PHE A 28 38.29 1.21 -6.22
N LEU A 29 38.57 1.89 -5.09
CA LEU A 29 38.63 3.36 -4.96
C LEU A 29 37.89 4.17 -6.03
N PHE A 30 36.58 4.33 -5.88
CA PHE A 30 35.91 5.55 -6.32
C PHE A 30 34.85 5.89 -5.29
N VAL A 31 34.93 7.11 -4.77
CA VAL A 31 33.93 7.77 -3.93
C VAL A 31 32.71 8.01 -4.82
N THR A 32 31.98 6.96 -5.17
CA THR A 32 30.63 7.12 -5.67
C THR A 32 29.80 7.45 -4.46
N PHE A 33 29.46 8.74 -4.31
CA PHE A 33 28.28 9.16 -3.57
C PHE A 33 27.13 8.28 -4.05
N TRP A 34 26.89 7.18 -3.34
CA TRP A 34 25.70 6.37 -3.48
C TRP A 34 24.56 7.29 -3.07
N ASN A 35 23.93 7.92 -4.06
CA ASN A 35 22.64 8.54 -3.90
C ASN A 35 21.63 7.41 -3.62
N CYS A 36 21.63 6.89 -2.39
CA CYS A 36 20.46 6.24 -1.83
C CYS A 36 19.36 7.30 -1.86
N LYS A 37 18.58 7.32 -2.94
CA LYS A 37 17.41 8.18 -3.07
C LYS A 37 16.37 7.66 -2.09
N ALA A 38 16.47 8.10 -0.84
CA ALA A 38 15.44 7.90 0.15
C ALA A 38 14.18 8.54 -0.40
N ASN A 39 13.11 7.76 -0.51
CA ASN A 39 11.82 8.32 -0.92
C ASN A 39 11.45 9.39 0.11
N SER A 40 11.07 10.59 -0.34
CA SER A 40 10.69 11.65 0.60
C SER A 40 9.44 11.22 1.39
N ALA A 41 9.19 11.82 2.56
CA ALA A 41 8.09 11.40 3.44
C ALA A 41 6.74 11.34 2.71
N THR A 42 6.49 12.30 1.81
CA THR A 42 5.29 12.36 0.95
C THR A 42 5.23 11.24 -0.09
N GLU A 43 6.36 10.80 -0.63
CA GLU A 43 6.40 9.65 -1.54
C GLU A 43 6.08 8.35 -0.80
N GLN A 44 6.56 8.20 0.44
CA GLN A 44 6.22 7.04 1.27
C GLN A 44 4.73 7.01 1.61
N GLU A 45 4.11 8.16 1.90
CA GLU A 45 2.68 8.24 2.17
C GLU A 45 1.84 7.76 0.98
N ILE A 46 2.13 8.22 -0.24
CA ILE A 46 1.43 7.76 -1.45
C ILE A 46 1.52 6.26 -1.60
N LEU A 47 2.71 5.70 -1.42
CA LEU A 47 2.93 4.26 -1.55
C LEU A 47 2.19 3.48 -0.44
N ARG A 48 2.08 4.02 0.77
CA ARG A 48 1.27 3.42 1.85
C ARG A 48 -0.21 3.42 1.50
N TYR A 49 -0.76 4.55 1.04
CA TYR A 49 -2.16 4.64 0.63
C TYR A 49 -2.47 3.75 -0.57
N ALA A 50 -1.56 3.66 -1.54
CA ALA A 50 -1.68 2.76 -2.68
C ALA A 50 -1.72 1.28 -2.27
N ALA A 51 -0.79 0.86 -1.39
CA ALA A 51 -0.79 -0.50 -0.86
C ALA A 51 -2.11 -0.80 -0.14
N HIS A 52 -2.52 0.09 0.78
CA HIS A 52 -3.75 -0.05 1.54
C HIS A 52 -4.99 -0.13 0.65
N LEU A 53 -5.10 0.70 -0.39
CA LEU A 53 -6.21 0.67 -1.34
C LEU A 53 -6.36 -0.71 -2.01
N GLY A 54 -5.25 -1.29 -2.48
CA GLY A 54 -5.28 -2.62 -3.10
C GLY A 54 -5.62 -3.75 -2.12
N GLU A 55 -5.18 -3.64 -0.86
CA GLU A 55 -5.54 -4.59 0.18
C GLU A 55 -7.03 -4.50 0.54
N THR A 56 -7.55 -3.30 0.77
CA THR A 56 -8.98 -3.07 1.09
C THR A 56 -9.88 -3.56 -0.04
N LYS A 57 -9.50 -3.32 -1.31
CA LYS A 57 -10.26 -3.84 -2.45
C LYS A 57 -10.41 -5.37 -2.40
N CYS A 58 -9.32 -6.06 -2.11
CA CYS A 58 -9.32 -7.50 -1.97
C CYS A 58 -10.18 -7.99 -0.80
N GLU A 59 -10.13 -7.31 0.35
CA GLU A 59 -10.95 -7.69 1.50
C GLU A 59 -12.44 -7.50 1.22
N CYS A 60 -12.85 -6.43 0.53
CA CYS A 60 -14.26 -6.25 0.14
C CYS A 60 -14.72 -7.33 -0.83
N GLU A 61 -13.90 -7.70 -1.83
CA GLU A 61 -14.24 -8.81 -2.73
C GLU A 61 -14.36 -10.16 -2.01
N LYS A 62 -13.57 -10.40 -0.95
CA LYS A 62 -13.70 -11.62 -0.14
C LYS A 62 -15.02 -11.63 0.64
N ILE A 63 -15.41 -10.49 1.22
CA ILE A 63 -16.68 -10.34 1.93
C ILE A 63 -17.83 -10.56 0.94
N GLU A 64 -17.80 -9.93 -0.23
CA GLU A 64 -18.80 -10.12 -1.29
C GLU A 64 -18.96 -11.58 -1.68
N ARG A 65 -17.85 -12.31 -1.88
CA ARG A 65 -17.89 -13.75 -2.22
C ARG A 65 -18.43 -14.63 -1.09
N LYS A 66 -18.26 -14.22 0.17
CA LYS A 66 -18.60 -15.02 1.34
C LYS A 66 -20.04 -14.76 1.80
N GLU A 67 -20.47 -13.52 1.76
CA GLU A 67 -21.71 -13.04 2.40
C GLU A 67 -22.73 -12.52 1.39
N GLY A 68 -22.32 -12.30 0.15
CA GLY A 68 -23.17 -11.80 -0.93
C GLY A 68 -23.15 -10.28 -1.05
N ALA A 69 -23.74 -9.80 -2.15
CA ALA A 69 -23.73 -8.39 -2.54
C ALA A 69 -24.55 -7.48 -1.62
N ASP A 70 -25.48 -8.05 -0.85
CA ASP A 70 -26.40 -7.30 0.03
C ASP A 70 -25.96 -7.32 1.52
N SER A 71 -24.75 -7.81 1.81
CA SER A 71 -24.22 -7.85 3.18
C SER A 71 -23.99 -6.43 3.72
N GLU A 72 -24.39 -6.19 4.97
CA GLU A 72 -24.07 -4.97 5.72
C GLU A 72 -22.54 -4.80 5.84
N ASP A 73 -21.80 -5.90 6.05
CA ASP A 73 -20.35 -5.90 6.14
C ASP A 73 -19.69 -5.51 4.81
N LEU A 74 -20.31 -5.88 3.67
CA LEU A 74 -19.85 -5.41 2.36
C LEU A 74 -20.06 -3.91 2.20
N SER A 75 -21.22 -3.38 2.62
CA SER A 75 -21.49 -1.94 2.59
C SER A 75 -20.48 -1.15 3.45
N VAL A 76 -20.18 -1.64 4.65
CA VAL A 76 -19.13 -1.05 5.51
C VAL A 76 -17.76 -1.10 4.81
N CYS A 77 -17.42 -2.22 4.18
CA CYS A 77 -16.16 -2.34 3.46
C CYS A 77 -16.07 -1.40 2.25
N LEU A 78 -17.14 -1.26 1.47
CA LEU A 78 -17.19 -0.36 0.33
C LEU A 78 -17.03 1.10 0.75
N ASN A 79 -17.62 1.52 1.87
CA ASN A 79 -17.39 2.84 2.44
C ASN A 79 -15.91 3.07 2.80
N LEU A 80 -15.24 2.07 3.38
CA LEU A 80 -13.80 2.14 3.66
C LEU A 80 -12.95 2.19 2.38
N LEU A 81 -13.37 1.49 1.34
CA LEU A 81 -12.72 1.49 0.03
C LEU A 81 -12.82 2.87 -0.63
N GLU A 82 -14.00 3.49 -0.60
CA GLU A 82 -14.22 4.85 -1.12
C GLU A 82 -13.36 5.87 -0.39
N ASP A 83 -13.29 5.79 0.94
CA ASP A 83 -12.44 6.67 1.75
C ASP A 83 -10.95 6.49 1.43
N ALA A 84 -10.51 5.25 1.26
CA ALA A 84 -9.14 4.95 0.84
C ALA A 84 -8.84 5.49 -0.56
N GLN A 85 -9.78 5.36 -1.50
CA GLN A 85 -9.66 5.86 -2.87
C GLN A 85 -9.62 7.40 -2.89
N ARG A 86 -10.43 8.06 -2.07
CA ARG A 86 -10.44 9.52 -1.94
C ARG A 86 -9.10 10.03 -1.41
N LYS A 87 -8.57 9.44 -0.34
CA LYS A 87 -7.26 9.80 0.23
C LYS A 87 -6.15 9.58 -0.79
N TYR A 88 -6.12 8.39 -1.42
CA TYR A 88 -5.17 8.08 -2.48
C TYR A 88 -5.22 9.12 -3.62
N GLY A 89 -6.41 9.47 -4.11
CA GLY A 89 -6.60 10.44 -5.18
C GLY A 89 -6.07 11.84 -4.84
N ILE A 90 -6.23 12.29 -3.60
CA ILE A 90 -5.65 13.57 -3.13
C ILE A 90 -4.13 13.55 -3.23
N HIS A 91 -3.49 12.46 -2.78
CA HIS A 91 -2.04 12.37 -2.78
C HIS A 91 -1.44 12.17 -4.19
N VAL A 92 -2.12 11.41 -5.06
CA VAL A 92 -1.71 11.27 -6.47
C VAL A 92 -1.74 12.60 -7.22
N ARG A 93 -2.76 13.44 -6.98
CA ARG A 93 -2.84 14.79 -7.59
C ARG A 93 -1.69 15.70 -7.15
N LYS A 94 -1.21 15.55 -5.92
CA LYS A 94 -0.08 16.34 -5.40
C LYS A 94 1.26 15.91 -6.01
N LEU A 95 1.41 14.64 -6.37
CA LEU A 95 2.65 14.08 -6.91
C LEU A 95 2.35 13.16 -8.12
N PRO A 96 1.99 13.76 -9.28
CA PRO A 96 1.60 12.98 -10.47
C PRO A 96 2.72 12.08 -10.99
N ALA A 97 3.98 12.45 -10.77
CA ALA A 97 5.16 11.67 -11.14
C ALA A 97 5.20 10.27 -10.48
N LEU A 98 4.50 10.08 -9.34
CA LEU A 98 4.43 8.79 -8.64
C LEU A 98 3.17 7.99 -8.96
N SER A 99 2.24 8.54 -9.73
CA SER A 99 0.95 7.90 -10.04
C SER A 99 1.13 6.48 -10.60
N SER A 100 1.97 6.30 -11.62
CA SER A 100 2.20 4.99 -12.26
C SER A 100 2.83 3.97 -11.31
N LYS A 101 3.77 4.41 -10.45
CA LYS A 101 4.40 3.53 -9.44
C LYS A 101 3.40 3.13 -8.36
N ALA A 102 2.53 4.07 -7.96
CA ALA A 102 1.52 3.84 -6.96
C ALA A 102 0.42 2.91 -7.50
N GLU A 103 -0.03 3.08 -8.74
CA GLU A 103 -1.01 2.20 -9.39
C GLU A 103 -0.48 0.76 -9.52
N LEU A 104 0.78 0.59 -9.93
CA LEU A 104 1.43 -0.73 -9.92
C LEU A 104 1.46 -1.35 -8.52
N LEU A 105 1.60 -0.53 -7.48
CA LEU A 105 1.61 -1.01 -6.10
C LEU A 105 0.20 -1.44 -5.66
N VAL A 106 -0.86 -0.71 -6.03
CA VAL A 106 -2.26 -1.12 -5.81
C VAL A 106 -2.51 -2.50 -6.42
N GLN A 107 -2.12 -2.69 -7.67
CA GLN A 107 -2.31 -3.98 -8.37
C GLN A 107 -1.53 -5.11 -7.68
N ARG A 108 -0.29 -4.86 -7.26
CA ARG A 108 0.54 -5.85 -6.56
C ARG A 108 0.02 -6.18 -5.17
N SER A 109 -0.43 -5.19 -4.39
CA SER A 109 -0.96 -5.43 -3.04
C SER A 109 -2.26 -6.22 -3.11
N TYR A 110 -3.13 -5.89 -4.07
CA TYR A 110 -4.31 -6.70 -4.38
C TYR A 110 -3.93 -8.14 -4.73
N ALA A 111 -3.06 -8.35 -5.74
CA ALA A 111 -2.69 -9.68 -6.20
C ALA A 111 -2.00 -10.54 -5.11
N LYS A 112 -1.31 -9.89 -4.17
CA LYS A 112 -0.70 -10.56 -3.02
C LYS A 112 -1.73 -11.08 -2.02
N LYS A 113 -2.82 -10.35 -1.80
CA LYS A 113 -3.87 -10.68 -0.81
C LYS A 113 -5.01 -11.51 -1.42
N CYS A 114 -5.26 -11.33 -2.70
CA CYS A 114 -6.22 -12.04 -3.52
C CYS A 114 -5.50 -12.61 -4.75
N PRO A 115 -4.71 -13.69 -4.58
CA PRO A 115 -4.24 -14.45 -5.72
C PRO A 115 -5.46 -15.00 -6.46
N ARG A 116 -5.44 -14.90 -7.79
CA ARG A 116 -6.43 -15.55 -8.64
C ARG A 116 -6.29 -17.06 -8.59
#